data_AF-A0A645HLX2-F1
#
_entry.id   AF-A0A645HLX2-F1
#
_cell.length_a   1.000
_cell.length_b   1.000
_cell.length_c   1.000
_cell.angle_alpha   90.00
_cell.angle_beta   90.00
_cell.angle_gamma   90.00
#
_symmetry.space_group_name_H-M   'P 1'
#
loop_
_entity.id
_entity.type
_entity.pdbx_description
1 polymer ?
#
loop_
_entity_poly.entity_id
_entity_poly.type
_entity_poly.pdbx_seq_one_letter_code
_entity_poly.pdbx_strand_id
1 'polypeptide(L)'
;MHGKRIKSPIIFGVDNEDQIANKELFHDPMFELSMLKPKINEELNKKKTQQCMDLIEKSSIVCIYGMSIGLTDTTWWKAIVAWLKKDRSHCLIYHAWSKTCVRDSAGNYLESLQLCRVNLYEKLLLSKDDFVLLRDQIHIEVNYDLFGVGKTIRPVISIDDIPF
;
A
#
# COMPACT_ATOMS: atom_id res chain seq x y z
N MET A 1 13.49 30.28 -0.34
CA MET A 1 14.75 29.50 -0.31
C MET A 1 14.51 28.09 -0.83
N HIS A 2 15.53 27.58 -1.50
CA HIS A 2 15.60 26.38 -2.33
C HIS A 2 15.53 25.07 -1.51
N GLY A 3 14.89 24.03 -2.10
CA GLY A 3 15.18 22.59 -1.89
C GLY A 3 14.97 21.97 -0.51
N LYS A 4 13.83 21.30 -0.27
CA LYS A 4 13.67 20.37 0.87
C LYS A 4 13.43 18.93 0.40
N ARG A 5 14.53 18.17 0.36
CA ARG A 5 14.71 16.70 0.41
C ARG A 5 13.64 15.85 -0.29
N ILE A 6 13.95 15.45 -1.52
CA ILE A 6 13.34 14.29 -2.20
C ILE A 6 13.81 13.03 -1.45
N LYS A 7 12.90 12.36 -0.71
CA LYS A 7 13.15 11.05 -0.07
C LYS A 7 13.14 9.89 -1.08
N SER A 8 13.65 10.13 -2.28
CA SER A 8 13.83 9.14 -3.36
C SER A 8 15.22 9.41 -3.94
N PRO A 9 15.99 8.37 -4.35
CA PRO A 9 17.15 8.61 -5.18
C PRO A 9 16.72 9.48 -6.36
N ILE A 10 17.43 10.60 -6.57
CA ILE A 10 17.22 11.46 -7.72
C ILE A 10 17.63 10.63 -8.93
N ILE A 11 16.67 10.30 -9.78
CA ILE A 11 16.92 9.51 -10.99
C ILE A 11 17.49 10.47 -12.03
N PHE A 12 18.80 10.39 -12.24
CA PHE A 12 19.53 11.10 -13.29
C PHE A 12 19.64 10.16 -14.50
N GLY A 13 19.43 10.64 -15.72
CA GLY A 13 19.48 9.80 -16.92
C GLY A 13 18.73 10.37 -18.13
N VAL A 14 18.94 9.74 -19.27
CA VAL A 14 18.21 10.00 -20.52
C VAL A 14 16.89 9.21 -20.56
N ASP A 15 15.92 9.70 -21.33
CA ASP A 15 14.60 9.07 -21.46
C ASP A 15 14.60 7.95 -22.53
N ASN A 16 15.54 7.98 -23.48
CA ASN A 16 15.71 6.97 -24.52
C ASN A 16 17.20 6.79 -24.89
N GLU A 17 17.57 5.59 -25.32
CA GLU A 17 18.90 5.20 -25.81
C GLU A 17 19.38 6.08 -26.97
N ASP A 18 18.46 6.56 -27.81
CA ASP A 18 18.72 7.45 -28.94
C ASP A 18 19.28 8.83 -28.54
N GLN A 19 19.16 9.22 -27.27
CA GLN A 19 19.75 10.45 -26.74
C GLN A 19 21.25 10.29 -26.41
N ILE A 20 21.79 9.06 -26.49
CA ILE A 20 23.21 8.77 -26.28
C ILE A 20 23.84 8.41 -27.63
N ALA A 21 24.68 9.32 -28.14
CA ALA A 21 25.33 9.15 -29.43
C ALA A 21 26.29 7.95 -29.50
N ASN A 22 26.82 7.51 -28.34
CA ASN A 22 27.75 6.39 -28.25
C ASN A 22 27.04 5.11 -27.81
N LYS A 23 26.79 4.22 -28.79
CA LYS A 23 26.11 2.95 -28.54
C LYS A 23 26.97 1.89 -27.85
N GLU A 24 28.30 2.07 -27.79
CA GLU A 24 29.19 1.13 -27.11
C GLU A 24 29.02 1.15 -25.58
N LEU A 25 28.41 2.21 -25.03
CA LEU A 25 28.14 2.34 -23.60
C LEU A 25 27.02 1.40 -23.11
N PHE A 26 26.17 0.88 -24.01
CA PHE A 26 25.10 -0.07 -23.67
C PHE A 26 25.60 -1.53 -23.52
N HIS A 27 26.88 -1.80 -23.77
CA HIS A 27 27.47 -3.12 -23.49
C HIS A 27 27.71 -3.39 -22.00
N ASP A 28 27.66 -2.35 -21.15
CA ASP A 28 27.69 -2.49 -19.70
C ASP A 28 26.25 -2.40 -19.13
N PRO A 29 25.69 -3.50 -18.60
CA PRO A 29 24.38 -3.48 -17.95
C PRO A 29 24.28 -2.44 -16.82
N MET A 30 25.39 -2.13 -16.14
CA MET A 30 25.44 -1.14 -15.06
C MET A 30 25.31 0.31 -15.56
N PHE A 31 25.73 0.57 -16.79
CA PHE A 31 25.53 1.86 -17.46
C PHE A 31 24.05 2.06 -17.80
N GLU A 32 23.37 1.02 -18.29
CA GLU A 32 21.93 1.06 -18.56
C GLU A 32 21.12 1.29 -17.28
N LEU A 33 21.49 0.60 -16.21
CA LEU A 33 20.91 0.68 -14.87
C LEU A 33 21.15 2.03 -14.16
N SER A 34 22.05 2.88 -14.68
CA SER A 34 22.38 4.18 -14.08
C SER A 34 22.01 5.38 -14.94
N MET A 35 21.80 5.20 -16.25
CA MET A 35 21.55 6.30 -17.20
C MET A 35 20.20 6.23 -17.93
N LEU A 36 19.47 5.10 -17.92
CA LEU A 36 18.14 5.01 -18.54
C LEU A 36 17.06 5.10 -17.47
N LYS A 37 16.36 6.24 -17.41
CA LYS A 37 15.26 6.46 -16.46
C LYS A 37 14.19 5.36 -16.47
N PRO A 38 13.76 4.80 -17.63
CA PRO A 38 12.79 3.70 -17.63
C PRO A 38 13.31 2.45 -16.90
N LYS A 39 14.58 2.06 -17.13
CA LYS A 39 15.20 0.89 -16.49
C LYS A 39 15.45 1.13 -15.00
N ILE A 40 15.88 2.33 -14.61
CA ILE A 40 16.02 2.71 -13.19
C ILE A 40 14.67 2.66 -12.47
N ASN A 41 13.62 3.20 -13.08
CA ASN A 41 12.27 3.16 -12.51
C ASN A 41 11.76 1.72 -12.38
N GLU A 42 11.98 0.88 -13.40
CA GLU A 42 11.57 -0.52 -13.38
C GLU A 42 12.26 -1.28 -12.23
N GLU A 43 13.57 -1.13 -12.08
CA GLU A 43 14.35 -1.81 -11.06
C GLU A 43 14.09 -1.29 -9.64
N LEU A 44 13.91 0.03 -9.48
CA LEU A 44 13.49 0.60 -8.20
C LEU A 44 12.07 0.16 -7.81
N ASN A 45 11.15 0.03 -8.77
CA ASN A 45 9.81 -0.49 -8.52
C ASN A 45 9.84 -1.98 -8.15
N LYS A 46 10.63 -2.81 -8.86
CA LYS A 46 10.86 -4.22 -8.51
C LYS A 46 11.40 -4.34 -7.07
N LYS A 47 12.39 -3.53 -6.71
CA LYS A 47 12.97 -3.53 -5.37
C LYS A 47 11.97 -3.13 -4.29
N LYS A 48 11.16 -2.09 -4.52
CA LYS A 48 10.08 -1.69 -3.60
C LYS A 48 9.03 -2.79 -3.46
N THR A 49 8.67 -3.44 -4.57
CA THR A 49 7.72 -4.56 -4.56
C THR A 49 8.24 -5.70 -3.69
N GLN A 50 9.50 -6.11 -3.88
CA GLN A 50 10.11 -7.17 -3.08
C GLN A 50 10.19 -6.81 -1.60
N GLN A 51 10.58 -5.57 -1.27
CA GLN A 51 10.62 -5.10 0.12
C GLN A 51 9.24 -5.15 0.79
N CYS A 52 8.18 -4.77 0.08
CA CYS A 52 6.82 -4.89 0.61
C CYS A 52 6.40 -6.37 0.80
N MET A 53 6.74 -7.26 -0.13
CA MET A 53 6.46 -8.69 0.02
C MET A 53 7.17 -9.29 1.23
N ASP A 54 8.46 -8.97 1.41
CA ASP A 54 9.25 -9.42 2.55
C ASP A 54 8.69 -8.89 3.88
N LEU A 55 8.19 -7.64 3.89
CA LEU A 55 7.56 -7.04 5.06
C LEU A 55 6.25 -7.74 5.42
N ILE A 56 5.41 -8.06 4.44
CA ILE A 56 4.19 -8.84 4.65
C ILE A 56 4.56 -10.21 5.23
N GLU A 57 5.51 -10.92 4.63
CA GLU A 57 5.88 -12.27 5.05
C GLU A 57 6.43 -12.35 6.48
N LYS A 58 7.16 -11.31 6.93
CA LYS A 58 7.73 -11.24 8.29
C LYS A 58 6.76 -10.70 9.33
N SER A 59 5.60 -10.19 8.91
CA SER A 59 4.61 -9.61 9.81
C SER A 59 3.72 -10.67 10.45
N SER A 60 3.33 -10.47 11.70
CA SER A 60 2.25 -11.22 12.35
C SER A 60 0.89 -10.55 12.19
N ILE A 61 0.88 -9.23 11.97
CA ILE A 61 -0.34 -8.42 11.82
C ILE A 61 -0.14 -7.47 10.63
N VAL A 62 -1.11 -7.42 9.73
CA VAL A 62 -1.17 -6.46 8.62
C VAL A 62 -2.39 -5.57 8.82
N CYS A 63 -2.19 -4.26 8.80
CA CYS A 63 -3.27 -3.27 8.88
C CYS A 63 -3.37 -2.52 7.55
N ILE A 64 -4.58 -2.49 6.98
CA ILE A 64 -4.85 -1.87 5.68
C ILE A 64 -5.83 -0.72 5.87
N TYR A 65 -5.44 0.45 5.36
CA TYR A 65 -6.24 1.66 5.35
C TYR A 65 -6.17 2.31 3.97
N GLY A 66 -7.33 2.58 3.34
CA GLY A 66 -7.40 3.35 2.10
C GLY A 66 -6.87 2.65 0.83
N MET A 67 -6.72 1.32 0.83
CA MET A 67 -6.25 0.59 -0.36
C MET A 67 -7.35 0.47 -1.42
N SER A 68 -7.02 0.85 -2.66
CA SER A 68 -7.93 0.85 -3.81
C SER A 68 -8.27 -0.55 -4.32
N ILE A 69 -9.21 -0.60 -5.29
CA ILE A 69 -9.72 -1.83 -5.95
C ILE A 69 -9.05 -2.01 -7.33
N GLY A 70 -7.91 -1.36 -7.58
CA GLY A 70 -7.31 -1.32 -8.92
C GLY A 70 -6.76 -2.67 -9.35
N LEU A 71 -6.60 -2.88 -10.67
CA LEU A 71 -5.88 -4.03 -11.22
C LEU A 71 -4.47 -4.16 -10.61
N THR A 72 -3.83 -3.03 -10.29
CA THR A 72 -2.56 -2.92 -9.59
C THR A 72 -2.57 -3.50 -8.17
N ASP A 73 -3.72 -3.51 -7.50
CA ASP A 73 -3.84 -3.92 -6.10
C ASP A 73 -4.05 -5.43 -5.95
N THR A 74 -4.43 -6.11 -7.04
CA THR A 74 -4.67 -7.58 -7.07
C THR A 74 -3.44 -8.36 -6.61
N THR A 75 -2.23 -7.89 -6.94
CA THR A 75 -0.98 -8.52 -6.51
C THR A 75 -0.85 -8.52 -4.98
N TRP A 76 -1.21 -7.41 -4.34
CA TRP A 76 -1.14 -7.27 -2.88
C TRP A 76 -2.22 -8.11 -2.20
N TRP A 77 -3.44 -8.13 -2.72
CA TRP A 77 -4.51 -8.97 -2.18
C TRP A 77 -4.15 -10.46 -2.23
N LYS A 78 -3.58 -10.93 -3.33
CA LYS A 78 -3.08 -12.32 -3.45
C LYS A 78 -1.97 -12.61 -2.44
N ALA A 79 -1.03 -11.68 -2.25
CA ALA A 79 0.04 -11.83 -1.27
C ALA A 79 -0.51 -11.91 0.17
N ILE A 80 -1.48 -11.07 0.52
CA ILE A 80 -2.14 -11.08 1.83
C ILE A 80 -2.88 -12.40 2.07
N VAL A 81 -3.60 -12.92 1.07
CA VAL A 81 -4.29 -14.21 1.19
C VAL A 81 -3.29 -15.35 1.39
N ALA A 82 -2.20 -15.38 0.61
CA ALA A 82 -1.15 -16.40 0.76
C ALA A 82 -0.50 -16.31 2.15
N TRP A 83 -0.24 -15.09 2.63
CA TRP A 83 0.26 -14.82 3.97
C TRP A 83 -0.70 -15.31 5.06
N LEU A 84 -2.00 -14.99 4.98
CA LEU A 84 -3.01 -15.46 5.94
C LEU A 84 -3.08 -16.98 6.02
N LYS A 85 -2.99 -17.68 4.88
CA LYS A 85 -3.03 -19.15 4.82
C LYS A 85 -1.78 -19.82 5.41
N LYS A 86 -0.66 -19.11 5.50
CA LYS A 86 0.63 -19.66 5.96
C LYS A 86 0.65 -19.96 7.46
N ASP A 87 -0.05 -19.15 8.26
CA ASP A 87 -0.09 -19.28 9.72
C ASP A 87 -1.44 -18.79 10.25
N ARG A 88 -2.08 -19.57 11.12
CA ARG A 88 -3.37 -19.21 11.74
C ARG A 88 -3.27 -18.06 12.74
N SER A 89 -2.07 -17.73 13.22
CA SER A 89 -1.82 -16.60 14.09
C SER A 89 -1.73 -15.26 13.34
N HIS A 90 -1.62 -15.29 12.00
CA HIS A 90 -1.62 -14.08 11.20
C HIS A 90 -2.98 -13.37 11.26
N CYS A 91 -2.95 -12.05 11.44
CA CYS A 91 -4.15 -11.23 11.62
C CYS A 91 -4.19 -10.04 10.66
N LEU A 92 -5.24 -9.97 9.84
CA LEU A 92 -5.53 -8.85 8.96
C LEU A 92 -6.54 -7.91 9.63
N ILE A 93 -6.18 -6.64 9.76
CA ILE A 93 -7.09 -5.58 10.16
C ILE A 93 -7.37 -4.70 8.94
N TYR A 94 -8.62 -4.66 8.50
CA TYR A 94 -9.07 -3.86 7.36
C TYR A 94 -9.95 -2.70 7.82
N HIS A 95 -9.44 -1.49 7.68
CA HIS A 95 -10.20 -0.27 7.93
C HIS A 95 -11.02 0.08 6.70
N ALA A 96 -12.33 -0.17 6.81
CA ALA A 96 -13.29 0.13 5.77
C ALA A 96 -13.92 1.50 6.00
N TRP A 97 -14.18 2.20 4.91
CA TRP A 97 -14.97 3.43 4.92
C TRP A 97 -16.32 3.18 4.27
N SER A 98 -17.39 3.63 4.93
CA SER A 98 -18.76 3.59 4.44
C SER A 98 -19.43 4.93 4.70
N LYS A 99 -19.83 5.61 3.62
CA LYS A 99 -20.53 6.91 3.70
C LYS A 99 -21.84 6.83 4.48
N THR A 100 -22.52 5.68 4.42
CA THR A 100 -23.85 5.46 4.99
C THR A 100 -23.82 4.90 6.40
N CYS A 101 -22.63 4.63 6.95
CA CYS A 101 -22.48 4.05 8.28
C CYS A 101 -22.62 5.11 9.39
N VAL A 102 -23.64 4.92 10.22
CA VAL A 102 -23.91 5.62 11.47
C VAL A 102 -23.57 4.67 12.62
N ARG A 103 -22.39 4.84 13.23
CA ARG A 103 -21.85 3.92 14.24
C ARG A 103 -22.70 3.82 15.51
N ASP A 104 -23.40 4.89 15.87
CA ASP A 104 -24.25 4.92 17.08
C ASP A 104 -25.56 4.12 16.90
N SER A 105 -25.89 3.75 15.66
CA SER A 105 -26.99 2.84 15.36
C SER A 105 -26.46 1.44 15.15
N ALA A 106 -26.67 0.55 16.12
CA ALA A 106 -26.18 -0.83 16.07
C ALA A 106 -26.63 -1.57 14.79
N GLY A 107 -27.88 -1.40 14.38
CA GLY A 107 -28.40 -2.03 13.16
C GLY A 107 -27.69 -1.56 11.90
N ASN A 108 -27.53 -0.24 11.75
CA ASN A 108 -26.86 0.34 10.58
C ASN A 108 -25.34 0.04 10.57
N TYR A 109 -24.71 -0.01 11.75
CA TYR A 109 -23.32 -0.44 11.88
C TYR A 109 -23.14 -1.88 11.41
N LEU A 110 -23.99 -2.81 11.87
CA LEU A 110 -23.94 -4.21 11.48
C LEU A 110 -24.18 -4.40 9.97
N GLU A 111 -25.14 -3.66 9.40
CA GLU A 111 -25.39 -3.64 7.96
C GLU A 111 -24.15 -3.15 7.19
N SER A 112 -23.56 -2.03 7.61
CA SER A 112 -22.36 -1.47 6.99
C SER A 112 -21.16 -2.39 7.10
N LEU A 113 -20.97 -3.03 8.26
CA LEU A 113 -19.93 -4.03 8.48
C LEU A 113 -20.10 -5.21 7.53
N GLN A 114 -21.33 -5.70 7.36
CA GLN A 114 -21.59 -6.82 6.45
C GLN A 114 -21.35 -6.45 4.99
N LEU A 115 -21.73 -5.25 4.55
CA LEU A 115 -21.44 -4.75 3.20
C LEU A 115 -19.94 -4.61 2.96
N CYS A 116 -19.21 -3.98 3.89
CA CYS A 116 -17.76 -3.84 3.82
C CYS A 116 -17.06 -5.21 3.81
N ARG A 117 -17.61 -6.17 4.55
CA ARG A 117 -17.15 -7.56 4.59
C ARG A 117 -17.28 -8.23 3.23
N VAL A 118 -18.47 -8.23 2.62
CA VAL A 118 -18.68 -8.79 1.28
C VAL A 118 -17.73 -8.16 0.26
N ASN A 119 -17.62 -6.82 0.27
CA ASN A 119 -16.71 -6.10 -0.62
C ASN A 119 -15.25 -6.51 -0.42
N LEU A 120 -14.79 -6.74 0.81
CA LEU A 120 -13.43 -7.21 1.06
C LEU A 120 -13.22 -8.63 0.52
N TYR A 121 -14.18 -9.53 0.75
CA TYR A 121 -14.08 -10.91 0.27
C TYR A 121 -13.99 -11.00 -1.26
N GLU A 122 -14.74 -10.16 -1.97
CA GLU A 122 -14.63 -10.04 -3.42
C GLU A 122 -13.22 -9.59 -3.85
N LYS A 123 -12.63 -8.61 -3.15
CA LYS A 123 -11.25 -8.15 -3.44
C LYS A 123 -10.19 -9.21 -3.19
N LEU A 124 -10.38 -10.01 -2.15
CA LEU A 124 -9.46 -11.10 -1.80
C LEU A 124 -9.59 -12.31 -2.74
N LEU A 125 -10.61 -12.34 -3.61
CA LEU A 125 -10.89 -13.45 -4.53
C LEU A 125 -10.99 -14.80 -3.80
N LEU A 126 -11.57 -14.80 -2.60
CA LEU A 126 -11.65 -15.99 -1.75
C LEU A 126 -12.79 -16.92 -2.21
N SER A 127 -12.52 -18.23 -2.14
CA SER A 127 -13.55 -19.25 -2.26
C SER A 127 -14.43 -19.28 -1.00
N LYS A 128 -15.58 -19.96 -1.06
CA LYS A 128 -16.45 -20.16 0.11
C LYS A 128 -15.74 -20.93 1.23
N ASP A 129 -14.87 -21.87 0.88
CA ASP A 129 -14.12 -22.66 1.86
C ASP A 129 -13.03 -21.81 2.54
N ASP A 130 -12.32 -21.00 1.74
CA ASP A 130 -11.33 -20.06 2.28
C ASP A 130 -11.95 -19.03 3.21
N PHE A 131 -13.17 -18.58 2.91
CA PHE A 131 -13.91 -17.67 3.78
C PHE A 131 -14.07 -18.27 5.19
N VAL A 132 -14.47 -19.54 5.29
CA VAL A 132 -14.70 -20.18 6.59
C VAL A 132 -13.38 -20.33 7.35
N LEU A 133 -12.31 -20.70 6.65
CA LEU A 133 -11.00 -20.92 7.25
C LEU A 133 -10.32 -19.63 7.74
N LEU A 134 -10.48 -18.53 6.99
CA LEU A 134 -9.78 -17.28 7.27
C LEU A 134 -10.59 -16.27 8.08
N ARG A 135 -11.87 -16.57 8.38
CA ARG A 135 -12.78 -15.59 9.02
C ARG A 135 -12.23 -15.04 10.33
N ASP A 136 -11.61 -15.89 11.15
CA ASP A 136 -11.17 -15.52 12.50
C ASP A 136 -9.84 -14.75 12.46
N GLN A 137 -9.18 -14.72 11.31
CA GLN A 137 -7.94 -13.96 11.07
C GLN A 137 -8.22 -12.57 10.47
N ILE A 138 -9.43 -12.31 9.98
CA ILE A 138 -9.78 -11.07 9.27
C ILE A 138 -10.74 -10.23 10.11
N HIS A 139 -10.24 -9.10 10.62
CA HIS A 139 -10.99 -8.12 11.37
C HIS A 139 -11.29 -6.90 10.49
N ILE A 140 -12.53 -6.43 10.54
CA ILE A 140 -13.00 -5.30 9.73
C ILE A 140 -13.55 -4.23 10.66
N GLU A 141 -12.97 -3.03 10.54
CA GLU A 141 -13.36 -1.86 11.32
C GLU A 141 -13.95 -0.82 10.38
N VAL A 142 -15.23 -0.48 10.55
CA VAL A 142 -15.94 0.48 9.68
C VAL A 142 -15.94 1.87 10.30
N ASN A 143 -15.50 2.87 9.53
CA ASN A 143 -15.42 4.28 9.94
C ASN A 143 -14.71 4.47 11.29
N TYR A 144 -13.73 3.62 11.59
CA TYR A 144 -12.95 3.73 12.80
C TYR A 144 -11.90 4.83 12.65
N ASP A 145 -11.77 5.65 13.69
CA ASP A 145 -10.77 6.72 13.75
C ASP A 145 -9.40 6.13 14.10
N LEU A 146 -8.66 5.72 13.05
CA LEU A 146 -7.34 5.12 13.20
C LEU A 146 -6.29 6.10 13.77
N PHE A 147 -6.45 7.40 13.48
CA PHE A 147 -5.46 8.42 13.83
C PHE A 147 -5.87 9.26 15.06
N GLY A 148 -7.04 8.99 15.63
CA GLY A 148 -7.57 9.76 16.73
C GLY A 148 -7.80 11.23 16.34
N VAL A 149 -8.30 11.51 15.13
CA VAL A 149 -8.52 12.85 14.56
C VAL A 149 -9.47 13.72 15.40
N GLY A 150 -10.18 13.15 16.39
CA GLY A 150 -10.76 13.92 17.51
C GLY A 150 -9.72 14.72 18.33
N LYS A 151 -8.44 14.41 18.17
CA LYS A 151 -7.27 15.18 18.61
C LYS A 151 -6.68 15.82 17.34
N THR A 152 -6.76 17.14 17.28
CA THR A 152 -6.28 17.97 16.17
C THR A 152 -4.89 17.51 15.71
N ILE A 153 -4.78 17.03 14.46
CA ILE A 153 -3.48 16.87 13.80
C ILE A 153 -2.94 18.29 13.60
N ARG A 154 -2.12 18.76 14.54
CA ARG A 154 -1.48 20.06 14.41
C ARG A 154 -0.44 19.96 13.28
N PRO A 155 -0.48 20.84 12.27
CA PRO A 155 0.62 20.93 11.33
C PRO A 155 1.90 21.24 12.12
N VAL A 156 2.94 20.40 11.98
CA VAL A 156 4.25 20.51 12.67
C VAL A 156 5.11 21.64 12.08
N ILE A 157 4.48 22.61 11.39
CA ILE A 157 5.15 23.79 10.87
C ILE A 157 4.33 24.98 11.34
N SER A 158 4.77 25.60 12.43
CA SER A 158 4.32 26.94 12.77
C SER A 158 4.89 27.91 11.74
N ILE A 159 4.07 28.80 11.21
CA ILE A 159 4.50 29.87 10.29
C ILE A 159 5.51 30.80 10.99
N ASP A 160 5.57 30.77 12.33
CA ASP A 160 6.47 31.55 13.16
C ASP A 160 7.93 31.04 13.16
N ASP A 161 8.21 29.82 12.66
CA ASP A 161 9.57 29.25 12.61
C ASP A 161 10.31 29.56 11.28
N ILE A 162 9.79 30.47 10.47
CA ILE A 162 10.42 30.94 9.23
C ILE A 162 11.16 32.25 9.54
N PRO A 163 12.50 32.26 9.68
CA PRO A 163 13.23 33.51 9.83
C PRO A 163 13.14 34.29 8.51
N PHE A 164 12.67 35.53 8.60
CA PHE A 164 12.76 36.53 7.53
C PHE A 164 14.22 36.85 7.19
#